data_AF-S1RK13-F1
#
_entry.id   AF-S1RK13-F1
#
_cell.length_a   1.000
_cell.length_b   1.000
_cell.length_c   1.000
_cell.angle_alpha   90.00
_cell.angle_beta   90.00
_cell.angle_gamma   90.00
#
_symmetry.space_group_name_H-M   'P 1'
#
loop_
_entity.id
_entity.type
_entity.pdbx_description
1 polymer ?
#
loop_
_entity_poly.entity_id
_entity_poly.type
_entity_poly.pdbx_seq_one_letter_code
_entity_poly.pdbx_strand_id
1 'polypeptide(L)' 'MHRKDREVTELAQIEEILEKGKVVHFGMIDGDFPYIVPLNYGY' A
#
# COMPACT_ATOMS: atom_id res chain seq x y z
N MET A 1 -3.28 5.34 14.56
CA MET A 1 -1.99 4.68 14.24
C MET A 1 -1.23 4.42 15.53
N HIS A 2 -0.95 3.15 15.87
CA HIS A 2 -0.24 2.81 17.11
C HIS A 2 1.27 3.08 17.07
N ARG A 3 1.86 3.34 15.89
CA ARG A 3 3.29 3.62 15.69
C ARG A 3 3.48 4.87 14.82
N LYS A 4 3.18 6.05 15.35
CA LYS A 4 3.41 7.32 14.63
C LYS A 4 4.89 7.57 14.34
N ASP A 5 5.79 7.06 15.18
CA ASP A 5 7.25 7.24 15.01
C ASP A 5 7.81 6.53 13.77
N ARG A 6 7.03 5.68 13.10
CA ARG A 6 7.42 4.94 11.88
C ARG A 6 6.64 5.40 10.65
N GLU A 7 5.97 6.54 10.73
CA GLU A 7 5.28 7.12 9.59
C GLU A 7 6.32 7.56 8.56
N VAL A 8 6.19 7.05 7.33
CA VAL A 8 7.06 7.45 6.22
C VAL A 8 6.39 8.63 5.53
N THR A 9 6.97 9.82 5.70
CA THR A 9 6.46 11.07 5.09
C THR A 9 7.30 11.55 3.91
N GLU A 10 8.54 11.07 3.81
CA GLU A 10 9.48 11.48 2.78
C GLU A 10 9.16 10.80 1.43
N LEU A 11 8.92 11.60 0.39
CA LEU A 11 8.58 11.10 -0.94
C LEU A 11 9.63 10.12 -1.49
N ALA A 12 10.91 10.44 -1.36
CA ALA A 12 11.99 9.56 -1.85
C ALA A 12 11.96 8.16 -1.20
N GLN A 13 11.57 8.07 0.08
CA GLN A 13 11.44 6.77 0.75
C GLN A 13 10.19 6.02 0.26
N ILE A 14 9.11 6.74 -0.03
CA ILE A 14 7.89 6.16 -0.61
C ILE A 14 8.19 5.58 -2.00
N GLU A 15 8.89 6.34 -2.85
CA GLU A 15 9.30 5.91 -4.19
C GLU A 15 10.18 4.66 -4.12
N GLU A 16 11.17 4.63 -3.23
CA GLU A 16 12.06 3.47 -3.04
C GLU A 16 11.28 2.21 -2.59
N ILE A 17 10.27 2.37 -1.73
CA ILE A 17 9.41 1.27 -1.29
C ILE A 17 8.56 0.74 -2.45
N LEU A 18 8.00 1.66 -3.26
CA LEU A 18 7.17 1.30 -4.41
C LEU A 18 7.99 0.63 -5.52
N GLU A 19 9.21 1.09 -5.79
CA GLU A 19 10.10 0.48 -6.78
C GLU A 19 10.54 -0.95 -6.38
N LYS A 20 10.75 -1.18 -5.08
CA LYS A 20 11.08 -2.51 -4.56
C LYS A 20 9.85 -3.44 -4.49
N GLY A 21 8.66 -2.87 -4.30
CA GLY A 21 7.42 -3.61 -4.17
C GLY A 21 6.86 -4.03 -5.53
N LYS A 22 6.54 -5.31 -5.69
CA LYS A 22 5.96 -5.84 -6.95
C LYS A 22 4.49 -6.24 -6.83
N VAL A 23 4.00 -6.41 -5.61
CA VAL A 23 2.64 -6.86 -5.30
C VAL A 23 2.02 -5.93 -4.26
N VAL A 24 0.78 -5.52 -4.49
CA VAL A 24 -0.06 -4.77 -3.54
C VAL A 24 -1.29 -5.58 -3.18
N HIS A 25 -1.79 -5.38 -1.96
CA HIS A 25 -3.10 -5.87 -1.54
C HIS A 25 -4.09 -4.72 -1.71
N PHE A 26 -4.90 -4.78 -2.76
CA PHE A 26 -5.87 -3.74 -3.05
C PHE A 26 -7.18 -4.02 -2.32
N GLY A 27 -7.55 -3.11 -1.42
CA GLY A 27 -8.81 -3.15 -0.69
C GLY A 27 -9.90 -2.41 -1.44
N MET A 28 -10.98 -3.09 -1.81
CA MET A 28 -12.16 -2.50 -2.45
C MET A 28 -13.39 -2.80 -1.60
N ILE A 29 -14.37 -1.90 -1.61
CA ILE A 29 -15.69 -2.16 -1.02
C ILE A 29 -16.67 -2.26 -2.18
N ASP A 30 -17.41 -3.36 -2.22
CA ASP A 30 -18.57 -3.51 -3.10
C ASP A 30 -19.79 -3.83 -2.23
N GLY A 31 -20.72 -2.87 -2.18
CA GLY A 31 -21.85 -2.87 -1.24
C GLY A 31 -21.39 -2.85 0.22
N ASP A 32 -21.83 -3.85 0.98
CA ASP A 32 -21.58 -3.95 2.43
C ASP A 32 -20.32 -4.74 2.78
N PHE A 33 -19.63 -5.32 1.78
CA PHE A 33 -18.49 -6.22 2.01
C PHE A 33 -17.18 -5.67 1.42
N PRO A 34 -16.09 -5.66 2.21
CA PRO A 34 -14.76 -5.36 1.71
C PRO A 34 -14.10 -6.61 1.10
N TYR A 35 -13.36 -6.40 0.03
CA TYR A 35 -12.55 -7.40 -0.67
C TYR A 35 -11.09 -6.95 -0.70
N ILE A 36 -10.18 -7.90 -0.50
CA ILE A 36 -8.74 -7.67 -0.58
C ILE A 36 -8.21 -8.58 -1.69
N VAL A 37 -7.64 -7.98 -2.74
CA VAL A 37 -7.11 -8.73 -3.89
C VAL A 37 -5.61 -8.45 -4.03
N PRO A 38 -4.74 -9.49 -4.04
CA PRO A 38 -3.34 -9.32 -4.35
C PRO A 38 -3.18 -9.09 -5.87
N LEU A 39 -2.56 -7.99 -6.24
CA LEU A 39 -2.32 -7.61 -7.63
C LEU A 39 -0.86 -7.26 -7.83
N ASN A 40 -0.30 -7.62 -8.99
CA ASN A 40 0.98 -7.07 -9.40
C ASN A 40 0.77 -5.63 -9.84
N TYR A 41 1.64 -4.73 -9.37
CA TYR A 41 1.66 -3.34 -9.80
C TYR A 41 3.05 -3.00 -10.35
N GLY A 42 3.09 -2.08 -11.32
CA GLY A 42 4.33 -1.47 -11.79
C GLY A 42 4.30 0.00 -11.39
N TYR A 43 5.29 0.41 -10.61
CA TYR A 43 5.58 1.79 -10.29
C TYR A 43 6.79 2.25 -11.11
#